data_AF-A0A024G1R0-F1
#
_entry.id   AF-A0A024G1R0-F1
#
_cell.length_a   1.000
_cell.length_b   1.000
_cell.length_c   1.000
_cell.angle_alpha   90.00
_cell.angle_beta   90.00
_cell.angle_gamma   90.00
#
_symmetry.space_group_name_H-M   'P 1'
#
loop_
_entity.id
_entity.type
_entity.pdbx_description
1 polymer ?
#
loop_
_entity_poly.entity_id
_entity_poly.type
_entity_poly.pdbx_seq_one_letter_code
_entity_poly.pdbx_strand_id
1 'polypeptide(L)'
;MTQSEILIDIVPPRKFSRRVEGPLENSDARKTNVVIYSIPSLNPVALNPSGATQLGGIRSFLGQIEYIRIEHSFQDENIHFFVVDVFTSQDTDSVIPMNARQNAKMVNPMRYDERSPAYSVFHPYSSFHNLTRDMETLAKQHQHHAGCTTCDFCVQCVQYLRKTRHKPAFKLAYLSHVKKQRRILTAFLNEYVQVLANKCNRATPVAGCPAYEILPPRMKRFLTHDY
;
A
#
# COMPACT_ATOMS: atom_id res chain seq x y z
N MET A 1 -37.31 41.35 13.45
CA MET A 1 -37.90 40.99 14.75
C MET A 1 -37.92 39.47 14.79
N THR A 2 -37.25 38.71 15.64
CA THR A 2 -36.46 38.96 16.87
C THR A 2 -35.67 37.67 17.14
N GLN A 3 -34.47 37.83 17.69
CA GLN A 3 -33.61 36.80 18.27
C GLN A 3 -34.24 36.15 19.51
N SER A 4 -33.81 34.92 19.81
CA SER A 4 -33.73 34.26 21.14
C SER A 4 -32.98 32.94 20.90
N GLU A 5 -31.77 32.61 21.37
CA GLU A 5 -31.09 32.83 22.67
C GLU A 5 -31.99 32.43 23.86
N ILE A 6 -31.67 31.55 24.80
CA ILE A 6 -30.45 30.89 25.30
C ILE A 6 -30.93 29.80 26.31
N LEU A 7 -30.06 28.84 26.63
CA LEU A 7 -29.74 28.30 27.98
C LEU A 7 -29.85 26.79 28.15
N ILE A 8 -28.67 26.21 28.39
CA ILE A 8 -28.36 24.87 28.86
C ILE A 8 -28.47 24.91 30.38
N ASP A 9 -29.20 23.97 30.99
CA ASP A 9 -29.19 23.78 32.44
C ASP A 9 -28.59 22.43 32.83
N ILE A 10 -27.65 22.55 33.77
CA ILE A 10 -26.74 21.54 34.28
C ILE A 10 -27.45 20.76 35.39
N VAL A 11 -27.53 19.43 35.25
CA VAL A 11 -28.08 18.52 36.26
C VAL A 11 -26.96 17.96 37.14
N PRO A 12 -26.99 18.11 38.49
CA PRO A 12 -26.07 17.42 39.38
C PRO A 12 -26.75 16.24 40.10
N PRO A 13 -26.01 15.16 40.44
CA PRO A 13 -26.41 14.26 41.52
C PRO A 13 -25.42 14.38 42.69
N ARG A 14 -25.90 14.84 43.85
CA ARG A 14 -26.42 14.04 44.99
C ARG A 14 -25.31 13.42 45.85
N LYS A 15 -25.04 14.13 46.95
CA LYS A 15 -24.32 13.70 48.14
C LYS A 15 -25.11 12.59 48.84
N PHE A 16 -24.46 11.46 49.16
CA PHE A 16 -24.95 10.53 50.18
C PHE A 16 -23.97 10.49 51.35
N SER A 17 -24.46 11.01 52.46
CA SER A 17 -23.85 11.01 53.78
C SER A 17 -24.13 9.66 54.45
N ARG A 18 -23.10 8.99 54.97
CA ARG A 18 -23.26 7.97 56.02
C ARG A 18 -22.33 8.31 57.18
N ARG A 19 -22.98 8.64 58.28
CA ARG A 19 -22.44 8.87 59.63
C ARG A 19 -22.33 7.52 60.33
N VAL A 20 -21.18 7.21 60.92
CA VAL A 20 -21.05 6.21 61.99
C VAL A 20 -20.07 6.79 63.01
N GLU A 21 -20.55 7.03 64.23
CA GLU A 21 -19.77 7.42 65.43
C GLU A 21 -19.36 6.11 66.14
N GLY A 22 -18.08 5.81 66.32
CA GLY A 22 -17.23 6.07 67.50
C GLY A 22 -16.69 4.73 68.06
N PRO A 23 -15.75 4.66 69.03
CA PRO A 23 -14.96 5.72 69.69
C PRO A 23 -13.41 5.48 69.76
N LEU A 24 -12.69 6.58 70.04
CA LEU A 24 -11.40 6.79 70.77
C LEU A 24 -10.55 5.55 71.10
N GLU A 25 -9.23 5.47 70.86
CA GLU A 25 -8.15 6.26 71.50
C GLU A 25 -6.76 5.80 70.99
N ASN A 26 -5.72 6.58 71.30
CA ASN A 26 -4.27 6.30 71.22
C ASN A 26 -3.47 6.57 69.92
N SER A 27 -2.88 7.78 69.93
CA SER A 27 -1.43 8.04 69.83
C SER A 27 -0.59 7.12 68.94
N ASP A 28 -0.14 7.66 67.80
CA ASP A 28 1.29 8.00 67.65
C ASP A 28 1.54 8.62 66.28
N ALA A 29 2.00 9.88 66.29
CA ALA A 29 2.38 10.63 65.10
C ALA A 29 3.66 10.06 64.49
N ARG A 30 3.56 8.99 63.71
CA ARG A 30 4.59 8.62 62.74
C ARG A 30 4.50 9.57 61.55
N LYS A 31 5.36 10.58 61.53
CA LYS A 31 5.71 11.34 60.31
C LYS A 31 6.30 10.37 59.30
N THR A 32 5.45 9.77 58.46
CA THR A 32 5.89 9.10 57.23
C THR A 32 6.38 10.17 56.27
N ASN A 33 7.70 10.31 56.16
CA ASN A 33 8.34 11.02 55.05
C ASN A 33 8.00 10.27 53.77
N VAL A 34 6.94 10.70 53.09
CA VAL A 34 6.63 10.27 51.73
C VAL A 34 7.66 10.97 50.84
N VAL A 35 8.69 10.24 50.43
CA VAL A 35 9.60 10.69 49.38
C VAL A 35 8.81 10.62 48.08
N ILE A 36 8.26 11.77 47.67
CA ILE A 36 7.60 11.92 46.38
C ILE A 36 8.71 11.94 45.33
N TYR A 37 8.95 10.80 44.68
CA TYR A 37 9.77 10.76 43.49
C TYR A 37 8.98 11.37 42.34
N SER A 38 9.29 12.61 41.97
CA SER A 38 8.80 13.20 40.72
C SER A 38 9.46 12.48 39.56
N ILE A 39 8.73 11.56 38.92
CA ILE A 39 9.16 10.94 37.67
C ILE A 39 9.32 12.08 36.65
N PRO A 40 10.49 12.26 36.02
CA PRO A 40 10.67 13.27 34.99
C PRO A 40 9.64 13.05 33.88
N SER A 41 8.89 14.10 33.55
CA SER A 41 7.92 14.09 32.46
C SER A 41 8.65 13.77 31.15
N LEU A 42 8.50 12.54 30.66
CA LEU A 42 8.99 12.15 29.35
C LEU A 42 8.04 12.73 28.31
N ASN A 43 8.51 13.73 27.57
CA ASN A 43 7.79 14.22 26.42
C ASN A 43 7.86 13.17 25.30
N PRO A 44 6.74 12.83 24.66
CA PRO A 44 6.76 11.93 23.52
C PRO A 44 7.64 12.55 22.43
N VAL A 45 8.79 11.94 22.18
CA VAL A 45 9.64 12.29 21.05
C VAL A 45 9.09 11.55 19.85
N ALA A 46 8.60 12.30 18.86
CA ALA A 46 8.22 11.72 17.58
C ALA A 46 9.46 11.06 16.98
N LEU A 47 9.46 9.73 16.90
CA LEU A 47 10.43 8.98 16.11
C LEU A 47 10.08 9.26 14.64
N ASN A 48 10.71 10.27 14.05
CA ASN A 48 10.72 10.37 12.59
C ASN A 48 11.47 9.13 12.09
N PRO A 49 10.83 8.22 11.33
CA PRO A 49 11.54 7.09 10.78
C PRO A 49 12.58 7.64 9.80
N SER A 50 13.81 7.76 10.28
CA SER A 50 14.96 8.09 9.45
C SER A 50 15.12 6.97 8.42
N GLY A 51 14.64 7.23 7.21
CA GLY A 51 14.98 6.43 6.04
C GLY A 51 14.11 5.20 5.80
N ALA A 52 12.78 5.35 5.78
CA ALA A 52 12.08 4.63 4.72
C ALA A 52 12.64 5.19 3.40
N THR A 53 13.67 4.53 2.86
CA THR A 53 14.20 4.87 1.53
C THR A 53 13.02 5.01 0.60
N GLN A 54 13.02 6.02 -0.27
CA GLN A 54 11.91 6.28 -1.20
C GLN A 54 11.44 5.00 -1.91
N LEU A 55 12.39 4.09 -2.19
CA LEU A 55 12.16 2.74 -2.73
C LEU A 55 11.41 1.79 -1.79
N GLY A 56 11.65 1.82 -0.48
CA GLY A 56 10.88 1.07 0.51
C GLY A 56 9.40 1.46 0.51
N GLY A 57 9.10 2.76 0.47
CA GLY A 57 7.73 3.26 0.34
C GLY A 57 7.07 2.85 -0.98
N ILE A 58 7.81 2.89 -2.09
CA ILE A 58 7.34 2.45 -3.41
C ILE A 58 7.03 0.95 -3.42
N ARG A 59 7.87 0.13 -2.79
CA ARG A 59 7.62 -1.31 -2.68
C ARG A 59 6.45 -1.64 -1.78
N SER A 60 6.28 -0.92 -0.67
CA SER A 60 5.10 -1.06 0.17
C SER A 60 3.84 -0.78 -0.64
N PHE A 61 3.84 0.31 -1.42
CA PHE A 61 2.74 0.65 -2.33
C PHE A 61 2.46 -0.46 -3.36
N LEU A 62 3.48 -0.92 -4.10
CA LEU A 62 3.30 -2.02 -5.07
C LEU A 62 2.90 -3.34 -4.37
N GLY A 63 3.33 -3.53 -3.12
CA GLY A 63 2.97 -4.64 -2.25
C GLY A 63 1.49 -4.65 -1.85
N GLN A 64 0.91 -3.47 -1.64
CA GLN A 64 -0.52 -3.31 -1.32
C GLN A 64 -1.42 -3.60 -2.51
N ILE A 65 -0.93 -3.56 -3.75
CA ILE A 65 -1.75 -3.87 -4.94
C ILE A 65 -2.08 -5.36 -4.95
N GLU A 66 -3.35 -5.68 -4.81
CA GLU A 66 -3.86 -7.06 -4.82
C GLU A 66 -4.00 -7.56 -6.25
N TYR A 67 -4.73 -6.80 -7.07
CA TYR A 67 -4.88 -7.06 -8.50
C TYR A 67 -5.20 -5.79 -9.28
N ILE A 68 -5.03 -5.88 -10.58
CA ILE A 68 -5.36 -4.84 -11.55
C ILE A 68 -6.37 -5.42 -12.56
N ARG A 69 -7.34 -4.62 -12.98
CA ARG A 69 -8.33 -5.00 -14.00
C ARG A 69 -8.40 -3.92 -15.08
N ILE A 70 -8.56 -4.34 -16.34
CA ILE A 70 -8.85 -3.43 -17.46
C ILE A 70 -10.17 -3.87 -18.06
N GLU A 71 -11.26 -3.25 -17.62
CA GLU A 71 -12.61 -3.57 -18.08
C GLU A 71 -13.08 -2.64 -19.18
N HIS A 72 -12.70 -1.37 -19.11
CA HIS A 72 -13.14 -0.33 -20.03
C HIS A 72 -11.98 0.20 -20.88
N SER A 73 -12.34 0.66 -22.06
CA SER A 73 -11.43 1.36 -22.98
C SER A 73 -12.26 2.25 -23.88
N PHE A 74 -11.69 3.38 -24.28
CA PHE A 74 -12.33 4.34 -25.16
C PHE A 74 -11.30 4.90 -26.13
N GLN A 75 -11.79 5.49 -27.22
CA GLN A 75 -10.96 6.14 -28.21
C GLN A 75 -11.24 7.64 -28.16
N ASP A 76 -10.19 8.43 -28.08
CA ASP A 76 -10.22 9.88 -28.08
C ASP A 76 -9.14 10.40 -29.03
N GLU A 77 -9.51 11.30 -29.95
CA GLU A 77 -8.58 11.90 -30.94
C GLU A 77 -7.61 10.91 -31.64
N ASN A 78 -8.11 9.72 -32.04
CA ASN A 78 -7.34 8.60 -32.62
C ASN A 78 -6.39 7.86 -31.67
N ILE A 79 -6.41 8.18 -30.39
CA ILE A 79 -5.67 7.48 -29.35
C ILE A 79 -6.63 6.56 -28.59
N HIS A 80 -6.28 5.28 -28.50
CA HIS A 80 -7.07 4.31 -27.74
C HIS A 80 -6.55 4.20 -26.30
N PHE A 81 -7.37 4.66 -25.36
CA PHE A 81 -7.12 4.65 -23.93
C PHE A 81 -7.71 3.40 -23.27
N PHE A 82 -7.00 2.91 -22.26
CA PHE A 82 -7.41 1.80 -21.41
C PHE A 82 -7.59 2.30 -19.99
N VAL A 83 -8.73 1.96 -19.39
CA VAL A 83 -9.01 2.26 -17.98
C VAL A 83 -8.39 1.15 -17.14
N VAL A 84 -7.38 1.51 -16.34
CA VAL A 84 -6.66 0.61 -15.46
C VAL A 84 -7.23 0.79 -14.06
N ASP A 85 -8.04 -0.17 -13.63
CA ASP A 85 -8.64 -0.23 -12.31
C ASP A 85 -7.67 -0.94 -11.35
N VAL A 86 -7.28 -0.26 -10.28
CA VAL A 86 -6.32 -0.79 -9.31
C VAL A 86 -7.04 -1.12 -8.00
N PHE A 87 -6.87 -2.37 -7.55
CA PHE A 87 -7.44 -2.87 -6.31
C PHE A 87 -6.31 -3.11 -5.33
N THR A 88 -6.36 -2.42 -4.19
CA THR A 88 -5.39 -2.59 -3.11
C THR A 88 -5.98 -3.45 -2.01
N SER A 89 -5.15 -4.20 -1.31
CA SER A 89 -5.53 -4.81 -0.04
C SER A 89 -5.93 -3.67 0.90
N GLN A 90 -7.16 -3.70 1.41
CA GLN A 90 -7.51 -2.84 2.53
C GLN A 90 -6.73 -3.39 3.72
N ASP A 91 -5.77 -2.61 4.22
CA ASP A 91 -5.26 -2.83 5.55
C ASP A 91 -6.49 -2.85 6.46
N THR A 92 -6.74 -4.00 7.08
CA THR A 92 -7.75 -4.13 8.12
C THR A 92 -7.17 -3.47 9.36
N ASP A 93 -7.01 -2.13 9.30
CA ASP A 93 -6.48 -1.27 10.37
C ASP A 93 -7.36 -1.31 11.64
N SER A 94 -8.43 -2.10 11.65
CA SER A 94 -9.38 -2.26 12.75
C SER A 94 -9.53 -3.69 13.27
N VAL A 95 -8.57 -4.60 13.04
CA VAL A 95 -8.62 -5.94 13.64
C VAL A 95 -7.37 -6.19 14.48
N ILE A 96 -7.56 -6.14 15.80
CA ILE A 96 -6.64 -6.66 16.82
C ILE A 96 -6.06 -7.99 16.31
N PRO A 97 -4.74 -8.22 16.33
CA PRO A 97 -4.12 -9.40 15.75
C PRO A 97 -4.57 -10.67 16.49
N MET A 98 -5.69 -11.22 16.06
CA MET A 98 -6.21 -12.50 16.51
C MET A 98 -5.71 -13.57 15.53
N ASN A 99 -5.32 -14.72 16.08
CA ASN A 99 -4.62 -15.81 15.39
C ASN A 99 -5.03 -15.97 13.91
N ALA A 100 -4.06 -15.92 12.99
CA ALA A 100 -4.27 -15.93 11.53
C ALA A 100 -5.16 -17.08 11.01
N ARG A 101 -5.29 -18.18 11.76
CA ARG A 101 -6.19 -19.30 11.44
C ARG A 101 -7.69 -18.99 11.62
N GLN A 102 -8.04 -18.00 12.44
CA GLN A 102 -9.43 -17.59 12.66
C GLN A 102 -9.88 -16.50 11.67
N ASN A 103 -8.99 -15.57 11.29
CA ASN A 103 -9.31 -14.53 10.30
C ASN A 103 -9.64 -15.11 8.91
N ALA A 104 -8.94 -16.16 8.48
CA ALA A 104 -9.20 -16.82 7.20
C ALA A 104 -10.62 -17.44 7.08
N LYS A 105 -11.32 -17.65 8.22
CA LYS A 105 -12.68 -18.20 8.26
C LYS A 105 -13.76 -17.12 8.45
N MET A 106 -13.39 -15.92 8.89
CA MET A 106 -14.33 -14.82 9.16
C MET A 106 -14.32 -13.74 8.07
N VAL A 107 -13.26 -13.64 7.28
CA VAL A 107 -13.27 -12.87 6.04
C VAL A 107 -13.95 -13.73 5.00
N ASN A 108 -15.25 -13.52 4.80
CA ASN A 108 -15.92 -13.99 3.60
C ASN A 108 -15.14 -13.36 2.44
N PRO A 109 -14.50 -14.12 1.54
CA PRO A 109 -13.80 -13.53 0.40
C PRO A 109 -14.88 -12.91 -0.47
N MET A 110 -15.15 -11.62 -0.24
CA MET A 110 -16.04 -10.84 -1.08
C MET A 110 -15.57 -11.05 -2.50
N ARG A 111 -16.47 -11.55 -3.36
CA ARG A 111 -16.07 -11.88 -4.73
C ARG A 111 -15.53 -10.62 -5.37
N TYR A 112 -14.43 -10.76 -6.10
CA TYR A 112 -13.75 -9.66 -6.79
C TYR A 112 -14.66 -8.81 -7.68
N ASP A 113 -15.82 -9.33 -8.06
CA ASP A 113 -16.84 -8.65 -8.86
C ASP A 113 -17.66 -7.60 -8.08
N GLU A 114 -17.70 -7.65 -6.74
CA GLU A 114 -18.50 -6.73 -5.91
C GLU A 114 -17.68 -5.56 -5.35
N ARG A 115 -16.35 -5.64 -5.44
CA ARG A 115 -15.47 -4.62 -4.88
C ARG A 115 -15.29 -3.48 -5.87
N SER A 116 -15.38 -2.24 -5.39
CA SER A 116 -15.00 -1.06 -6.18
C SER A 116 -13.47 -0.90 -6.21
N PRO A 117 -12.89 -0.44 -7.34
CA PRO A 117 -11.46 -0.17 -7.39
C PRO A 117 -11.09 0.93 -6.40
N ALA A 118 -9.87 0.87 -5.87
CA ALA A 118 -9.36 1.92 -5.01
C ALA A 118 -9.19 3.23 -5.80
N TYR A 119 -8.75 3.11 -7.04
CA TYR A 119 -8.66 4.20 -8.01
C TYR A 119 -8.52 3.63 -9.42
N SER A 120 -8.74 4.48 -10.42
CA SER A 120 -8.60 4.13 -11.83
C SER A 120 -7.74 5.16 -12.55
N VAL A 121 -6.91 4.72 -13.49
CA VAL A 121 -6.04 5.58 -14.30
C VAL A 121 -6.15 5.26 -15.80
N PHE A 122 -5.89 6.24 -16.65
CA PHE A 122 -6.15 6.14 -18.10
C PHE A 122 -4.86 6.10 -18.91
N HIS A 123 -4.55 4.98 -19.56
CA HIS A 123 -3.31 4.87 -20.34
C HIS A 123 -3.56 4.62 -21.82
N PRO A 124 -2.89 5.36 -22.73
CA PRO A 124 -2.86 4.97 -24.12
C PRO A 124 -2.07 3.67 -24.29
N TYR A 125 -2.36 2.92 -25.36
CA TYR A 125 -1.63 1.67 -25.65
C TYR A 125 -0.09 1.84 -25.65
N SER A 126 0.39 2.98 -26.14
CA SER A 126 1.81 3.32 -26.22
C SER A 126 2.49 3.32 -24.84
N SER A 127 1.81 3.73 -23.78
CA SER A 127 2.37 3.76 -22.42
C SER A 127 2.72 2.35 -21.92
N PHE A 128 1.90 1.34 -22.22
CA PHE A 128 2.19 -0.06 -21.88
C PHE A 128 3.42 -0.60 -22.64
N HIS A 129 3.54 -0.20 -23.91
CA HIS A 129 4.70 -0.56 -24.73
C HIS A 129 5.98 0.08 -24.18
N ASN A 130 5.93 1.34 -23.76
CA ASN A 130 7.05 2.03 -23.13
C ASN A 130 7.49 1.34 -21.83
N LEU A 131 6.54 0.95 -20.96
CA LEU A 131 6.83 0.22 -19.73
C LEU A 131 7.58 -1.10 -19.98
N THR A 132 7.19 -1.80 -21.05
CA THR A 132 7.84 -3.05 -21.47
C THR A 132 9.24 -2.78 -22.01
N ARG A 133 9.38 -1.76 -22.87
CA ARG A 133 10.66 -1.35 -23.45
C ARG A 133 11.67 -0.93 -22.38
N ASP A 134 11.23 -0.21 -21.36
CA ASP A 134 12.09 0.21 -20.24
C ASP A 134 12.63 -1.00 -19.49
N MET A 135 11.77 -1.98 -19.20
CA MET A 135 12.19 -3.24 -18.57
C MET A 135 13.17 -4.02 -19.45
N GLU A 136 12.90 -4.14 -20.75
CA GLU A 136 13.78 -4.84 -21.68
C GLU A 136 15.14 -4.17 -21.81
N THR A 137 15.17 -2.83 -21.86
CA THR A 137 16.40 -2.04 -21.97
C THR A 137 17.26 -2.21 -20.73
N LEU A 138 16.66 -2.03 -19.54
CA LEU A 138 17.37 -2.20 -18.27
C LEU A 138 17.82 -3.65 -18.09
N ALA A 139 16.94 -4.63 -18.33
CA ALA A 139 17.30 -6.04 -18.20
C ALA A 139 18.46 -6.47 -19.13
N LYS A 140 18.53 -5.92 -20.36
CA LYS A 140 19.66 -6.16 -21.29
C LYS A 140 20.94 -5.47 -20.83
N GLN A 141 20.86 -4.21 -20.42
CA GLN A 141 22.01 -3.45 -19.94
C GLN A 141 22.64 -4.12 -18.71
N HIS A 142 21.84 -4.70 -17.82
CA HIS A 142 22.33 -5.34 -16.60
C HIS A 142 22.90 -6.75 -16.78
N GLN A 143 22.59 -7.46 -17.87
CA GLN A 143 23.23 -8.75 -18.18
C GLN A 143 24.76 -8.61 -18.36
N HIS A 144 25.26 -7.39 -18.59
CA HIS A 144 26.67 -7.11 -18.83
C HIS A 144 27.36 -6.27 -17.74
N HIS A 145 26.70 -5.95 -16.62
CA HIS A 145 27.29 -5.11 -15.58
C HIS A 145 28.02 -5.94 -14.50
N ALA A 146 29.29 -5.60 -14.24
CA ALA A 146 30.24 -6.39 -13.44
C ALA A 146 29.90 -6.61 -11.94
N GLY A 147 28.76 -6.11 -11.45
CA GLY A 147 28.29 -6.33 -10.07
C GLY A 147 26.81 -6.74 -9.96
N CYS A 148 26.13 -6.97 -11.08
CA CYS A 148 24.68 -7.22 -11.12
C CYS A 148 24.30 -8.52 -11.82
N THR A 149 25.28 -9.28 -12.34
CA THR A 149 25.08 -10.54 -13.08
C THR A 149 24.39 -11.62 -12.24
N THR A 150 24.55 -11.58 -10.91
CA THR A 150 23.91 -12.49 -9.95
C THR A 150 22.74 -11.86 -9.18
N CYS A 151 22.29 -10.66 -9.57
CA CYS A 151 21.18 -10.01 -8.90
C CYS A 151 19.87 -10.75 -9.17
N ASP A 152 19.31 -11.37 -8.13
CA ASP A 152 18.05 -12.11 -8.20
C ASP A 152 16.90 -11.29 -8.79
N PHE A 153 16.83 -10.00 -8.48
CA PHE A 153 15.84 -9.10 -9.04
C PHE A 153 15.98 -8.98 -10.56
N CYS A 154 17.20 -8.75 -11.06
CA CYS A 154 17.46 -8.70 -12.50
C CYS A 154 17.19 -10.04 -13.17
N VAL A 155 17.56 -11.16 -12.55
CA VAL A 155 17.26 -12.49 -13.04
C VAL A 155 15.74 -12.69 -13.17
N GLN A 156 14.95 -12.26 -12.18
CA GLN A 156 13.49 -12.31 -12.25
C GLN A 156 12.94 -11.44 -13.38
N CYS A 157 13.44 -10.21 -13.55
CA CYS A 157 13.04 -9.35 -14.67
C CYS A 157 13.33 -10.03 -16.02
N VAL A 158 14.51 -10.62 -16.20
CA VAL A 158 14.88 -11.34 -17.42
C VAL A 158 14.02 -12.58 -17.62
N GLN A 159 13.76 -13.36 -16.56
CA GLN A 159 12.91 -14.54 -16.63
C GLN A 159 11.48 -14.18 -17.00
N TYR A 160 10.93 -13.13 -16.40
CA TYR A 160 9.63 -12.56 -16.77
C TYR A 160 9.62 -12.21 -18.26
N LEU A 161 10.58 -11.40 -18.73
CA LEU A 161 10.67 -11.01 -20.13
C LEU A 161 10.85 -12.19 -21.10
N ARG A 162 11.41 -13.32 -20.67
CA ARG A 162 11.53 -14.56 -21.47
C ARG A 162 10.25 -15.40 -21.45
N LYS A 163 9.56 -15.48 -20.29
CA LYS A 163 8.40 -16.35 -20.08
C LYS A 163 7.09 -15.70 -20.50
N THR A 164 6.98 -14.38 -20.39
CA THR A 164 5.72 -13.66 -20.58
C THR A 164 5.28 -13.70 -22.03
N ARG A 165 4.20 -14.44 -22.28
CA ARG A 165 3.46 -14.46 -23.55
C ARG A 165 2.57 -13.22 -23.73
N HIS A 166 2.45 -12.40 -22.68
CA HIS A 166 1.58 -11.23 -22.60
C HIS A 166 2.30 -9.90 -22.89
N LYS A 167 3.32 -9.91 -23.77
CA LYS A 167 3.97 -8.66 -24.16
C LYS A 167 3.02 -7.79 -24.99
N PRO A 168 2.88 -6.49 -24.70
CA PRO A 168 2.22 -5.57 -25.60
C PRO A 168 3.03 -5.47 -26.90
N ALA A 169 2.68 -6.32 -27.87
CA ALA A 169 3.28 -6.32 -29.18
C ALA A 169 2.75 -5.13 -29.97
N PHE A 170 3.66 -4.33 -30.56
CA PHE A 170 3.27 -3.22 -31.43
C PHE A 170 2.38 -3.70 -32.60
N LYS A 171 2.59 -4.95 -33.07
CA LYS A 171 1.81 -5.60 -34.14
C LYS A 171 0.40 -6.09 -33.74
N LEU A 172 -0.09 -5.81 -32.53
CA LEU A 172 -1.53 -5.84 -32.24
C LEU A 172 -2.31 -4.72 -32.97
N ALA A 173 -1.61 -3.94 -33.80
CA ALA A 173 -1.97 -2.78 -34.60
C ALA A 173 -3.28 -2.81 -35.40
N TYR A 174 -4.01 -3.93 -35.52
CA TYR A 174 -5.25 -3.95 -36.31
C TYR A 174 -6.39 -4.64 -35.55
N LEU A 175 -7.03 -3.86 -34.68
CA LEU A 175 -8.49 -3.71 -34.47
C LEU A 175 -9.39 -4.93 -34.19
N SER A 176 -8.91 -6.17 -34.24
CA SER A 176 -9.84 -7.32 -34.25
C SER A 176 -10.37 -7.75 -32.88
N HIS A 177 -9.66 -7.53 -31.77
CA HIS A 177 -10.19 -7.88 -30.43
C HIS A 177 -9.67 -7.00 -29.28
N VAL A 178 -10.32 -5.87 -29.03
CA VAL A 178 -10.12 -5.04 -27.82
C VAL A 178 -10.24 -5.88 -26.55
N LYS A 179 -11.20 -6.82 -26.49
CA LYS A 179 -11.34 -7.77 -25.36
C LYS A 179 -10.07 -8.59 -25.12
N LYS A 180 -9.40 -9.04 -26.18
CA LYS A 180 -8.15 -9.81 -26.09
C LYS A 180 -7.00 -8.93 -25.63
N GLN A 181 -6.90 -7.71 -26.18
CA GLN A 181 -5.90 -6.73 -25.75
C GLN A 181 -6.04 -6.42 -24.26
N ARG A 182 -7.25 -6.12 -23.77
CA ARG A 182 -7.50 -5.88 -22.34
C ARG A 182 -7.05 -7.05 -21.46
N ARG A 183 -7.35 -8.29 -21.85
CA ARG A 183 -6.88 -9.49 -21.13
C ARG A 183 -5.36 -9.59 -21.08
N ILE A 184 -4.69 -9.35 -22.20
CA ILE A 184 -3.22 -9.37 -22.29
C ILE A 184 -2.62 -8.28 -21.42
N LEU A 185 -3.12 -7.04 -21.51
CA LEU A 185 -2.62 -5.90 -20.73
C LEU A 185 -2.89 -6.08 -19.23
N THR A 186 -4.05 -6.65 -18.88
CA THR A 186 -4.40 -6.98 -17.49
C THR A 186 -3.43 -8.02 -16.93
N ALA A 187 -3.20 -9.13 -17.64
CA ALA A 187 -2.27 -10.16 -17.21
C ALA A 187 -0.84 -9.59 -17.08
N PHE A 188 -0.41 -8.82 -18.08
CA PHE A 188 0.87 -8.12 -18.09
C PHE A 188 1.07 -7.25 -16.83
N LEU A 189 0.14 -6.36 -16.51
CA LEU A 189 0.28 -5.48 -15.35
C LEU A 189 0.33 -6.26 -14.03
N ASN A 190 -0.54 -7.26 -13.86
CA ASN A 190 -0.54 -8.08 -12.65
C ASN A 190 0.78 -8.82 -12.45
N GLU A 191 1.28 -9.50 -13.48
CA GLU A 191 2.57 -10.19 -13.41
C GLU A 191 3.73 -9.21 -13.18
N TYR A 192 3.71 -8.06 -13.86
CA TYR A 192 4.75 -7.03 -13.73
C TYR A 192 4.81 -6.45 -12.31
N VAL A 193 3.65 -6.15 -11.70
CA VAL A 193 3.59 -5.71 -10.29
C VAL A 193 4.13 -6.79 -9.37
N GLN A 194 3.78 -8.07 -9.59
CA GLN A 194 4.27 -9.15 -8.73
C GLN A 194 5.80 -9.27 -8.75
N VAL A 195 6.42 -9.12 -9.92
CA VAL A 195 7.88 -9.11 -10.08
C VAL A 195 8.49 -7.91 -9.37
N LEU A 196 7.94 -6.70 -9.57
CA LEU A 196 8.53 -5.48 -9.01
C LEU A 196 8.30 -5.29 -7.52
N ALA A 197 7.14 -5.72 -7.01
CA ALA A 197 6.87 -5.78 -5.58
C ALA A 197 7.73 -6.85 -4.88
N ASN A 198 8.36 -7.75 -5.67
CA ASN A 198 9.14 -8.89 -5.20
C ASN A 198 8.29 -9.83 -4.33
N LYS A 199 7.02 -10.03 -4.72
CA LYS A 199 6.08 -10.90 -4.00
C LYS A 199 6.42 -12.37 -4.15
N CYS A 200 7.05 -12.72 -5.27
CA CYS A 200 7.32 -14.12 -5.63
C CYS A 200 8.60 -14.68 -5.02
N ASN A 201 9.52 -13.84 -4.53
CA ASN A 201 10.74 -14.27 -3.84
C ASN A 201 11.19 -13.16 -2.89
N ARG A 202 11.58 -13.47 -1.65
CA ARG A 202 12.11 -12.47 -0.69
C ARG A 202 13.53 -11.99 -1.02
N ALA A 203 13.95 -12.11 -2.28
CA ALA A 203 15.32 -11.87 -2.69
C ALA A 203 15.69 -10.40 -2.46
N THR A 204 16.79 -10.15 -1.76
CA THR A 204 17.29 -8.79 -1.57
C THR A 204 18.00 -8.38 -2.85
N PRO A 205 17.60 -7.28 -3.49
CA PRO A 205 18.34 -6.74 -4.63
C PRO A 205 19.75 -6.38 -4.17
N VAL A 206 20.71 -6.50 -5.10
CA VAL A 206 22.06 -5.99 -4.87
C VAL A 206 21.97 -4.47 -4.70
N ALA A 207 22.69 -3.91 -3.72
CA ALA A 207 22.74 -2.48 -3.49
C ALA A 207 23.24 -1.75 -4.76
N GLY A 208 22.59 -0.64 -5.12
CA GLY A 208 22.93 0.11 -6.33
C GLY A 208 22.47 -0.54 -7.65
N CYS A 209 21.58 -1.53 -7.60
CA CYS A 209 21.01 -2.15 -8.80
C CYS A 209 20.10 -1.15 -9.54
N PRO A 210 20.46 -0.67 -10.74
CA PRO A 210 19.68 0.39 -11.40
C PRO A 210 18.29 -0.07 -11.83
N ALA A 211 18.13 -1.34 -12.23
CA ALA A 211 16.79 -1.89 -12.50
C ALA A 211 15.89 -1.80 -11.26
N TYR A 212 16.43 -2.08 -10.08
CA TYR A 212 15.68 -1.98 -8.83
C TYR A 212 15.41 -0.53 -8.42
N GLU A 213 16.30 0.39 -8.76
CA GLU A 213 16.11 1.82 -8.49
C GLU A 213 15.17 2.50 -9.48
N ILE A 214 15.05 2.00 -10.72
CA ILE A 214 14.30 2.67 -11.79
C ILE A 214 12.92 2.04 -12.03
N LEU A 215 12.82 0.70 -12.07
CA LEU A 215 11.58 0.03 -12.48
C LEU A 215 10.43 0.19 -11.46
N PRO A 216 10.62 -0.01 -10.14
CA PRO A 216 9.54 0.18 -9.18
C PRO A 216 8.98 1.61 -9.17
N PRO A 217 9.79 2.69 -9.16
CA PRO A 217 9.26 4.04 -9.29
C PRO A 217 8.51 4.28 -10.61
N ARG A 218 9.03 3.75 -11.73
CA ARG A 218 8.38 3.85 -13.04
C ARG A 218 6.99 3.21 -13.02
N MET A 219 6.87 2.02 -12.42
CA MET A 219 5.60 1.33 -12.27
C MET A 219 4.64 2.08 -11.35
N LYS A 220 5.14 2.63 -10.22
CA LYS A 220 4.31 3.47 -9.35
C LYS A 220 3.72 4.65 -10.14
N ARG A 221 4.56 5.42 -10.85
CA ARG A 221 4.10 6.57 -11.67
C ARG A 221 3.08 6.16 -12.72
N PHE A 222 3.32 5.04 -13.39
CA PHE A 222 2.35 4.48 -14.33
C PHE A 222 1.01 4.24 -13.64
N LEU A 223 1.00 3.70 -12.43
CA LEU A 223 -0.24 3.39 -11.71
C LEU A 223 -0.89 4.60 -11.02
N THR A 224 -0.16 5.67 -10.72
CA THR A 224 -0.71 6.84 -10.00
C THR A 224 -0.98 8.07 -10.87
N HIS A 225 -0.58 8.06 -12.15
CA HIS A 225 -0.67 9.22 -13.04
C HIS A 225 0.19 10.43 -12.64
N ASP A 226 1.22 10.22 -11.81
CA ASP A 226 2.21 11.24 -11.46
C ASP A 226 3.18 11.43 -12.64
N TYR A 227 2.83 12.33 -13.58
CA TYR A 227 3.72 12.83 -14.64
C TYR A 227 4.37 14.16 -14.25
#